data_AF-A0A6C0D897-F1
#
_entry.id   AF-A0A6C0D897-F1
#
_cell.length_a   1.000
_cell.length_b   1.000
_cell.length_c   1.000
_cell.angle_alpha   90.00
_cell.angle_beta   90.00
_cell.angle_gamma   90.00
#
_symmetry.space_group_name_H-M   'P 1'
#
loop_
_entity.id
_entity.type
_entity.pdbx_description
1 polymer ?
#
loop_
_entity_poly.entity_id
_entity_poly.type
_entity_poly.pdbx_seq_one_letter_code
_entity_poly.pdbx_strand_id
1 'polypeptide(L)'
;MSLYIHPENQTLLWNTLQKNPKFQNLTINKQEWFSSIIKAFYEKIQYLPPLTTQELLQINRQTISYMMEEINALLVDRPKFAESKKVVSDFNTRQQEYESALKPKLPPIADFSEKISDDAIQNMDELIQQQIRQRDYDVEKAKERLPPPPVANTIAPTPLQSNSMNDSVFKDTVDTRMTKIEQTLEQLHKTMEKILAKFSDTETRPAEPIASSTTQHADSALENK
;
A
#
# COMPACT_ATOMS: atom_id res chain seq x y z
N MET A 1 -36.17 38.48 13.59
CA MET A 1 -35.11 37.91 12.71
C MET A 1 -33.74 37.87 13.40
N SER A 2 -33.38 38.86 14.21
CA SER A 2 -32.11 38.88 14.99
C SER A 2 -32.02 37.88 16.15
N LEU A 3 -33.13 37.24 16.54
CA LEU A 3 -33.15 36.38 17.74
C LEU A 3 -32.25 35.14 17.60
N TYR A 4 -32.13 34.58 16.40
CA TYR A 4 -31.28 33.40 16.16
C TYR A 4 -29.79 33.74 16.28
N ILE A 5 -29.37 34.86 15.69
CA ILE A 5 -27.99 35.36 15.74
C ILE A 5 -27.68 36.15 17.02
N HIS A 6 -28.60 36.23 17.98
CA HIS A 6 -28.36 36.94 19.23
C HIS A 6 -27.21 36.26 20.01
N PRO A 7 -26.25 37.02 20.59
CA PRO A 7 -25.09 36.45 21.29
C PRO A 7 -25.46 35.45 22.39
N GLU A 8 -26.52 35.73 23.14
CA GLU A 8 -27.01 34.83 24.20
C GLU A 8 -27.52 33.50 23.64
N ASN A 9 -28.26 33.54 22.52
CA ASN A 9 -28.78 32.33 21.88
C ASN A 9 -27.64 31.48 21.31
N GLN A 10 -26.67 32.12 20.64
CA GLN A 10 -25.49 31.43 20.12
C GLN A 10 -24.65 30.83 21.25
N THR A 11 -24.50 31.54 22.37
CA THR A 11 -23.80 31.04 23.55
C THR A 11 -24.52 29.83 24.14
N LEU A 12 -25.85 29.85 24.19
CA LEU A 12 -26.65 28.70 24.62
C LEU A 12 -26.43 27.47 23.72
N LEU A 13 -26.47 27.65 22.40
CA LEU A 13 -26.22 26.58 21.43
C LEU A 13 -24.81 26.01 21.60
N TRP A 14 -23.81 26.89 21.67
CA TRP A 14 -22.41 26.52 21.88
C TRP A 14 -22.20 25.73 23.18
N ASN A 15 -22.74 26.23 24.30
CA ASN A 15 -22.67 25.55 25.59
C ASN A 15 -23.39 24.19 25.57
N THR A 16 -24.48 24.07 24.82
CA THR A 16 -25.21 22.81 24.66
C THR A 16 -24.37 21.77 23.94
N LEU A 17 -23.64 22.15 22.89
CA LEU A 17 -22.72 21.26 22.17
C LEU A 17 -21.50 20.88 23.01
N GLN A 18 -20.95 21.82 23.78
CA GLN A 18 -19.80 21.57 24.64
C GLN A 18 -20.04 20.48 25.69
N LYS A 19 -21.29 20.29 26.14
CA LYS A 19 -21.64 19.21 27.06
C LYS A 19 -21.49 17.82 26.44
N ASN A 20 -21.39 17.71 25.12
CA ASN A 20 -21.27 16.43 24.45
C ASN A 20 -19.79 16.00 24.31
N PRO A 21 -19.40 14.81 24.83
CA PRO A 21 -18.02 14.33 24.72
C PRO A 21 -17.58 14.12 23.26
N LYS A 22 -18.50 13.78 22.35
CA LYS A 22 -18.18 13.61 20.92
C LYS A 22 -17.69 14.92 20.29
N PHE A 23 -18.28 16.04 20.69
CA PHE A 23 -17.85 17.37 20.24
C PHE A 23 -16.49 17.75 20.82
N GLN A 24 -16.20 17.35 22.07
CA GLN A 24 -14.91 17.64 22.70
C GLN A 24 -13.74 16.93 22.02
N ASN A 25 -13.97 15.72 21.54
CA ASN A 25 -12.96 14.89 20.88
C ASN A 25 -12.64 15.30 19.44
N LEU A 26 -13.31 16.33 18.91
CA LEU A 26 -13.03 16.85 17.57
C LEU A 26 -11.68 17.57 17.52
N THR A 27 -10.89 17.25 16.50
CA THR A 27 -9.59 17.87 16.23
C THR A 27 -9.67 19.07 15.29
N ILE A 28 -10.87 19.42 14.83
CA ILE A 28 -11.12 20.56 13.92
C ILE A 28 -11.20 21.88 14.69
N ASN A 29 -11.11 23.00 13.96
CA ASN A 29 -11.42 24.32 14.50
C ASN A 29 -12.92 24.42 14.83
N LYS A 30 -13.26 24.16 16.10
CA LYS A 30 -14.64 24.10 16.60
C LYS A 30 -15.41 25.41 16.40
N GLN A 31 -14.73 26.55 16.52
CA GLN A 31 -15.37 27.88 16.43
C GLN A 31 -15.72 28.22 14.99
N GLU A 32 -14.79 27.99 14.06
CA GLU A 32 -15.00 28.22 12.63
C GLU A 32 -16.08 27.29 12.08
N TRP A 33 -16.05 26.02 12.48
CA TRP A 33 -17.09 25.05 12.15
C TRP A 33 -18.46 25.43 12.70
N PHE A 34 -18.54 25.86 13.96
CA PHE A 34 -19.81 26.31 14.53
C PHE A 34 -20.34 27.53 13.77
N SER A 35 -19.47 28.50 13.48
CA SER A 35 -19.83 29.71 12.73
C SER A 35 -20.32 29.38 11.32
N SER A 36 -19.75 28.38 10.64
CA SER A 36 -20.18 27.99 9.30
C SER A 36 -21.60 27.41 9.31
N ILE A 37 -21.93 26.59 10.31
CA ILE A 37 -23.28 26.02 10.45
C ILE A 37 -24.29 27.11 10.81
N ILE A 38 -23.95 27.99 11.77
CA ILE A 38 -24.82 29.12 12.12
C ILE A 38 -25.10 29.99 10.90
N LYS A 39 -24.09 30.26 10.07
CA LYS A 39 -24.25 30.99 8.82
C LYS A 39 -25.19 30.26 7.85
N ALA A 40 -25.01 28.96 7.65
CA ALA A 40 -25.85 28.16 6.76
C ALA A 40 -27.32 28.11 7.20
N PHE A 41 -27.58 28.05 8.51
CA PHE A 41 -28.94 28.14 9.05
C PHE A 41 -29.50 29.56 8.94
N TYR A 42 -28.71 30.58 9.25
CA TYR A 42 -29.12 31.97 9.12
C TYR A 42 -29.54 32.31 7.68
N GLU A 43 -28.78 31.88 6.68
CA GLU A 43 -29.12 32.10 5.26
C GLU A 43 -30.45 31.45 4.84
N LYS A 44 -30.82 30.34 5.49
CA LYS A 44 -32.13 29.69 5.28
C LYS A 44 -33.25 30.46 5.99
N ILE A 45 -32.96 31.04 7.14
CA ILE A 45 -33.95 31.67 8.01
C ILE A 45 -34.18 33.15 7.67
N GLN A 46 -33.21 33.82 7.05
CA GLN A 46 -33.27 35.26 6.77
C GLN A 46 -34.44 35.67 5.86
N TYR A 47 -34.97 34.74 5.06
CA TYR A 47 -36.11 34.98 4.17
C TYR A 47 -37.47 34.69 4.84
N LEU A 48 -37.48 34.19 6.08
CA LEU A 48 -38.70 33.93 6.83
C LEU A 48 -39.23 35.19 7.54
N PRO A 49 -40.52 35.22 7.88
CA PRO A 49 -41.10 36.23 8.78
C PRO A 49 -40.32 36.34 10.11
N PRO A 50 -40.49 37.44 10.87
CA PRO A 50 -39.83 37.60 12.16
C PRO A 50 -40.17 36.43 13.09
N LEU A 51 -39.14 35.63 13.39
CA LEU A 51 -39.22 34.47 14.26
C LEU A 51 -39.99 34.73 15.57
N THR A 52 -40.98 33.89 15.81
CA THR A 52 -41.58 33.72 17.14
C THR A 52 -40.64 32.91 18.04
N THR A 53 -40.88 32.97 19.36
CA THR A 53 -40.10 32.20 20.34
C THR A 53 -40.19 30.69 20.10
N GLN A 54 -41.34 30.19 19.65
CA GLN A 54 -41.54 28.77 19.35
C GLN A 54 -40.73 28.34 18.12
N GLU A 55 -40.74 29.15 17.07
CA GLU A 55 -39.96 28.90 15.85
C GLU A 55 -38.46 28.98 16.13
N LEU A 56 -38.01 29.93 16.97
CA LEU A 56 -36.62 30.01 17.43
C LEU A 56 -36.19 28.72 18.13
N LEU A 57 -37.01 28.20 19.03
CA LEU A 57 -36.72 26.93 19.73
C LEU A 57 -36.70 25.75 18.76
N GLN A 58 -37.61 25.71 17.79
CA GLN A 58 -37.62 24.67 16.76
C GLN A 58 -36.36 24.71 15.92
N ILE A 59 -35.98 25.89 15.45
CA ILE A 59 -34.75 26.11 14.68
C ILE A 59 -33.52 25.73 15.50
N ASN A 60 -33.44 26.16 16.76
CA ASN A 60 -32.33 25.79 17.65
C ASN A 60 -32.21 24.27 17.79
N ARG A 61 -33.34 23.55 17.93
CA ARG A 61 -33.34 22.08 17.94
C ARG A 61 -32.83 21.50 16.63
N GLN A 62 -33.29 22.02 15.50
CA GLN A 62 -32.84 21.57 14.17
C GLN A 62 -31.35 21.83 13.95
N THR A 63 -30.85 22.98 14.37
CA THR A 63 -29.42 23.34 14.32
C THR A 63 -28.59 22.35 15.13
N ILE A 64 -28.98 22.05 16.38
CA ILE A 64 -28.26 21.09 17.21
C ILE A 64 -28.33 19.67 16.63
N SER A 65 -29.48 19.25 16.10
CA SER A 65 -29.61 17.94 15.45
C SER A 65 -28.67 17.81 14.26
N TYR A 66 -28.62 18.83 13.40
CA TYR A 66 -27.72 18.86 12.25
C TYR A 66 -26.25 18.84 12.68
N MET A 67 -25.88 19.69 13.64
CA MET A 67 -24.54 19.70 14.24
C MET A 67 -24.14 18.32 14.76
N MET A 68 -25.04 17.63 15.45
CA MET A 68 -24.79 16.30 15.98
C MET A 68 -24.62 15.23 14.90
N GLU A 69 -25.40 15.29 13.83
CA GLU A 69 -25.26 14.43 12.66
C GLU A 69 -23.90 14.63 11.99
N GLU A 70 -23.50 15.88 11.78
CA GLU A 70 -22.21 16.23 11.19
C GLU A 70 -21.03 15.82 12.07
N ILE A 71 -21.13 15.99 13.39
CA ILE A 71 -20.13 15.48 14.35
C ILE A 71 -19.98 13.96 14.22
N ASN A 72 -21.09 13.22 14.10
CA ASN A 72 -21.01 11.79 13.90
C ASN A 72 -20.37 11.43 12.55
N ALA A 73 -20.69 12.15 11.48
CA ALA A 73 -20.06 11.94 10.16
C ALA A 73 -18.54 12.17 10.21
N LEU A 74 -18.09 13.25 10.86
CA LEU A 74 -16.66 13.56 11.05
C LEU A 74 -15.91 12.49 11.87
N LEU A 75 -16.62 11.73 12.71
CA LEU A 75 -16.04 10.64 13.50
C LEU A 75 -16.11 9.28 12.78
N VAL A 76 -17.08 9.08 11.89
CA VAL A 76 -17.30 7.81 11.16
C VAL A 76 -16.31 7.64 10.01
N ASP A 77 -15.82 8.73 9.42
CA ASP A 77 -14.92 8.69 8.25
C ASP A 77 -13.42 8.81 8.58
N ARG A 78 -13.04 8.68 9.85
CA ARG A 78 -11.63 8.46 10.19
C ARG A 78 -11.31 6.98 9.92
N PRO A 79 -10.54 6.62 8.85
CA PRO A 79 -9.89 5.32 8.85
C PRO A 79 -9.12 5.23 10.15
N LYS A 80 -9.34 4.17 10.92
CA LYS A 80 -8.70 3.94 12.23
C LYS A 80 -7.19 3.86 12.03
N PHE A 81 -6.51 5.00 11.90
CA PHE A 81 -5.07 5.15 11.98
C PHE A 81 -4.66 5.12 13.46
N ALA A 82 -5.23 4.16 14.18
CA ALA A 82 -4.90 3.83 15.56
C ALA A 82 -3.95 2.64 15.54
N GLU A 83 -2.81 2.81 14.88
CA GLU A 83 -1.57 2.11 15.23
C GLU A 83 -0.35 2.95 14.80
N SER A 84 -0.39 4.26 15.13
CA SER A 84 0.69 5.21 14.85
C SER A 84 2.07 4.75 15.34
N LYS A 85 2.15 3.91 16.39
CA LYS A 85 3.43 3.32 16.81
C LYS A 85 3.98 2.28 15.84
N LYS A 86 3.13 1.42 15.27
CA LYS A 86 3.59 0.40 14.31
C LYS A 86 3.95 1.01 12.96
N VAL A 87 3.17 1.97 12.47
CA VAL A 87 3.48 2.63 11.20
C VAL A 87 4.82 3.40 11.29
N VAL A 88 5.10 4.04 12.44
CA VAL A 88 6.39 4.72 12.66
C VAL A 88 7.54 3.73 12.84
N SER A 89 7.33 2.60 13.54
CA SER A 89 8.37 1.56 13.64
C SER A 89 8.67 0.92 12.28
N ASP A 90 7.63 0.65 11.48
CA ASP A 90 7.74 0.02 10.16
C ASP A 90 8.44 0.95 9.18
N PHE A 91 8.16 2.26 9.24
CA PHE A 91 8.88 3.27 8.46
C PHE A 91 10.37 3.30 8.80
N ASN A 92 10.72 3.40 10.09
CA ASN A 92 12.12 3.42 10.53
C ASN A 92 12.86 2.12 10.15
N THR A 93 12.18 0.97 10.26
CA THR A 93 12.74 -0.33 9.88
C THR A 93 13.05 -0.40 8.39
N ARG A 94 12.08 -0.03 7.56
CA ARG A 94 12.25 0.00 6.09
C ARG A 94 13.35 0.97 5.67
N GLN A 95 13.46 2.13 6.32
CA GLN A 95 14.53 3.08 6.04
C GLN A 95 15.91 2.46 6.30
N GLN A 96 16.08 1.77 7.43
CA GLN A 96 17.32 1.06 7.76
C GLN A 96 17.62 -0.08 6.77
N GLU A 97 16.60 -0.83 6.35
CA GLU A 97 16.73 -1.88 5.33
C GLU A 97 17.26 -1.31 4.00
N TYR A 98 16.68 -0.20 3.51
CA TYR A 98 17.16 0.47 2.29
C TYR A 98 18.61 0.94 2.41
N GLU A 99 18.96 1.56 3.53
CA GLU A 99 20.33 2.01 3.79
C GLU A 99 21.33 0.83 3.86
N SER A 100 20.89 -0.33 4.34
CA SER A 100 21.70 -1.55 4.40
C SER A 100 21.83 -2.24 3.04
N ALA A 101 20.79 -2.20 2.20
CA ALA A 101 20.75 -2.85 0.90
C ALA A 101 21.54 -2.06 -0.16
N LEU A 102 21.64 -0.74 -0.03
CA LEU A 102 22.50 0.10 -0.87
C LEU A 102 23.99 -0.13 -0.60
N LYS A 103 24.36 -0.65 0.58
CA LYS A 103 25.75 -0.93 0.94
C LYS A 103 26.10 -2.35 0.46
N PRO A 104 26.91 -2.51 -0.60
CA PRO A 104 27.35 -3.84 -1.01
C PRO A 104 28.17 -4.46 0.13
N LYS A 105 27.63 -5.48 0.79
CA LYS A 105 28.38 -6.29 1.74
C LYS A 105 29.44 -7.05 0.97
N LEU A 106 30.72 -6.75 1.25
CA LEU A 106 31.81 -7.58 0.78
C LEU A 106 31.57 -8.99 1.32
N PRO A 107 31.60 -10.04 0.48
CA PRO A 107 31.47 -11.40 0.96
C PRO A 107 32.56 -11.65 2.02
N PRO A 108 32.23 -12.34 3.13
CA PRO A 108 33.24 -12.77 4.07
C PRO A 108 34.33 -13.53 3.31
N ILE A 109 35.58 -13.19 3.56
CA ILE A 109 36.70 -13.97 3.02
C ILE A 109 36.49 -15.39 3.54
N ALA A 110 36.31 -16.34 2.64
CA ALA A 110 36.14 -17.74 3.01
C ALA A 110 37.35 -18.16 3.84
N ASP A 111 37.08 -18.56 5.09
CA ASP A 111 38.09 -19.13 5.97
C ASP A 111 38.28 -20.59 5.57
N PHE A 112 39.27 -20.83 4.70
CA PHE A 112 39.68 -22.17 4.27
C PHE A 112 40.59 -22.85 5.31
N SER A 113 40.75 -22.30 6.52
CA SER A 113 41.48 -23.00 7.57
C SER A 113 40.62 -24.16 8.08
N GLU A 114 41.01 -25.36 7.67
CA GLU A 114 40.47 -26.61 8.18
C GLU A 114 40.78 -26.68 9.68
N LYS A 115 39.76 -26.51 10.55
CA LYS A 115 39.90 -26.58 12.02
C LYS A 115 39.98 -28.03 12.52
N ILE A 116 40.76 -28.85 11.84
CA ILE A 116 41.09 -30.19 12.31
C ILE A 116 42.45 -30.05 13.01
N SER A 117 42.51 -30.44 14.28
CA SER A 117 43.80 -30.68 14.92
C SER A 117 44.41 -31.89 14.21
N ASP A 118 45.50 -31.65 13.47
CA ASP A 118 46.32 -32.69 12.84
C ASP A 118 47.08 -33.45 13.94
N ASP A 119 46.34 -34.17 14.78
CA ASP A 119 46.91 -35.05 15.78
C ASP A 119 47.48 -36.27 15.04
N ALA A 120 48.76 -36.55 15.28
CA ALA A 120 49.44 -37.69 14.65
C ALA A 120 48.63 -38.97 14.87
N ILE A 121 48.29 -39.66 13.78
CA ILE A 121 47.58 -40.94 13.81
C ILE A 121 48.41 -41.92 14.64
N GLN A 122 47.96 -42.21 15.86
CA GLN A 122 48.76 -42.98 16.84
C GLN A 122 48.97 -44.44 16.41
N ASN A 123 48.10 -44.99 15.55
CA ASN A 123 48.06 -46.41 15.18
C ASN A 123 48.23 -46.63 13.66
N MET A 124 49.22 -45.98 13.05
CA MET A 124 49.53 -46.11 11.63
C MET A 124 49.72 -47.57 11.18
N ASP A 125 50.43 -48.38 11.98
CA ASP A 125 50.69 -49.80 11.65
C ASP A 125 49.40 -50.61 11.55
N GLU A 126 48.45 -50.42 12.47
CA GLU A 126 47.16 -51.11 12.42
C GLU A 126 46.35 -50.71 11.18
N LEU A 127 46.36 -49.41 10.85
CA LEU A 127 45.65 -48.86 9.70
C LEU A 127 46.23 -49.39 8.38
N ILE A 128 47.56 -49.41 8.26
CA ILE A 128 48.26 -49.99 7.11
C ILE A 128 47.90 -51.47 6.97
N GLN A 129 47.91 -52.21 8.08
CA GLN A 129 47.62 -53.63 8.07
C GLN A 129 46.15 -53.94 7.76
N GLN A 130 45.23 -53.04 8.10
CA GLN A 130 43.83 -53.12 7.69
C GLN A 130 43.68 -52.89 6.19
N GLN A 131 44.36 -51.89 5.64
CA GLN A 131 44.37 -51.59 4.20
C GLN A 131 44.98 -52.73 3.38
N ILE A 132 46.08 -53.34 3.86
CA ILE A 132 46.71 -54.51 3.22
C ILE A 132 45.74 -55.69 3.20
N ARG A 133 45.13 -56.03 4.34
CA ARG A 133 44.15 -57.12 4.43
C ARG A 133 42.97 -56.93 3.49
N GLN A 134 42.47 -55.71 3.36
CA GLN A 134 41.36 -55.41 2.47
C GLN A 134 41.75 -55.58 1.00
N ARG A 135 42.94 -55.11 0.60
CA ARG A 135 43.47 -55.36 -0.74
C ARG A 135 43.65 -56.84 -1.03
N ASP A 136 44.22 -57.60 -0.09
CA ASP A 136 44.45 -59.04 -0.27
C ASP A 136 43.12 -59.79 -0.43
N TYR A 137 42.12 -59.43 0.37
CA TYR A 137 40.76 -59.96 0.25
C TYR A 137 40.13 -59.64 -1.12
N ASP A 138 40.24 -58.39 -1.58
CA ASP A 138 39.68 -57.97 -2.87
C ASP A 138 40.40 -58.64 -4.04
N VAL A 139 41.73 -58.81 -3.96
CA VAL A 139 42.53 -59.53 -4.97
C VAL A 139 42.15 -61.00 -5.03
N GLU A 140 41.99 -61.67 -3.89
CA GLU A 140 41.63 -63.09 -3.87
C GLU A 140 40.21 -63.29 -4.40
N LYS A 141 39.27 -62.45 -3.98
CA LYS A 141 37.89 -62.44 -4.51
C LYS A 141 37.84 -62.10 -6.01
N ALA A 142 38.75 -61.28 -6.50
CA ALA A 142 38.87 -60.99 -7.92
C ALA A 142 39.43 -62.19 -8.70
N LYS A 143 40.40 -62.93 -8.16
CA LYS A 143 40.92 -64.18 -8.77
C LYS A 143 39.84 -65.24 -8.89
N GLU A 144 38.99 -65.40 -7.87
CA GLU A 144 37.85 -66.33 -7.91
C GLU A 144 36.82 -65.97 -8.99
N ARG A 145 36.79 -64.71 -9.44
CA ARG A 145 35.85 -64.20 -10.46
C ARG A 145 36.43 -64.09 -11.86
N LEU A 146 37.67 -64.53 -12.11
CA LEU A 146 38.23 -64.49 -13.46
C LEU A 146 37.61 -65.62 -14.32
N PRO A 147 36.91 -65.31 -15.43
CA PRO A 147 36.73 -66.27 -16.51
C PRO A 147 38.11 -66.60 -17.14
N PRO A 148 38.27 -67.78 -17.79
CA PRO A 148 39.53 -68.13 -18.45
C PRO A 148 39.92 -67.04 -19.47
N PRO A 149 41.23 -66.77 -19.64
CA PRO A 149 41.69 -65.63 -20.44
C PRO A 149 41.22 -65.77 -21.90
N PRO A 150 40.63 -64.72 -22.50
CA PRO A 150 40.23 -64.73 -23.89
C PRO A 150 41.45 -64.59 -24.81
N VAL A 151 41.50 -65.43 -25.85
CA VAL A 151 42.42 -65.29 -26.99
C VAL A 151 42.22 -63.93 -27.67
N ALA A 152 43.34 -63.34 -28.07
CA ALA A 152 43.46 -61.99 -28.64
C ALA A 152 42.40 -61.67 -29.71
N ASN A 153 41.77 -60.48 -29.61
CA ASN A 153 41.60 -59.55 -30.72
C ASN A 153 41.06 -58.18 -30.27
N THR A 154 41.68 -57.15 -30.86
CA THR A 154 41.49 -55.69 -30.78
C THR A 154 40.05 -55.21 -31.01
N ILE A 155 39.62 -54.10 -30.36
CA ILE A 155 38.88 -52.92 -30.91
C ILE A 155 38.54 -51.90 -29.78
N ALA A 156 38.53 -50.62 -30.17
CA ALA A 156 38.57 -49.32 -29.45
C ALA A 156 37.37 -48.95 -28.51
N PRO A 157 37.51 -47.89 -27.66
CA PRO A 157 36.48 -47.48 -26.68
C PRO A 157 35.41 -46.53 -27.26
N THR A 158 34.16 -46.74 -26.83
CA THR A 158 32.98 -45.91 -27.11
C THR A 158 32.88 -44.72 -26.13
N PRO A 159 32.50 -43.49 -26.57
CA PRO A 159 32.33 -42.34 -25.66
C PRO A 159 30.96 -42.31 -24.97
N LEU A 160 30.94 -41.82 -23.72
CA LEU A 160 29.77 -41.64 -22.85
C LEU A 160 28.81 -40.56 -23.38
N GLN A 161 27.51 -40.86 -23.43
CA GLN A 161 26.43 -39.92 -23.74
C GLN A 161 26.00 -39.12 -22.49
N SER A 162 25.86 -37.80 -22.62
CA SER A 162 25.29 -36.91 -21.62
C SER A 162 23.76 -36.84 -21.74
N ASN A 163 23.04 -37.06 -20.64
CA ASN A 163 21.58 -36.93 -20.57
C ASN A 163 21.14 -35.46 -20.65
N SER A 164 20.44 -35.08 -21.73
CA SER A 164 19.72 -33.81 -21.87
C SER A 164 18.21 -34.08 -21.93
N MET A 165 17.55 -34.05 -20.78
CA MET A 165 16.09 -34.13 -20.66
C MET A 165 15.66 -33.27 -19.48
N ASN A 166 15.76 -31.93 -19.57
CA ASN A 166 15.18 -31.01 -18.57
C ASN A 166 14.82 -29.60 -19.09
N ASP A 167 15.24 -29.19 -20.30
CA ASP A 167 15.03 -27.82 -20.79
C ASP A 167 13.58 -27.49 -21.24
N SER A 168 12.82 -28.49 -21.68
CA SER A 168 11.47 -28.25 -22.25
C SER A 168 10.45 -27.80 -21.20
N VAL A 169 10.49 -28.38 -19.99
CA VAL A 169 9.49 -28.12 -18.93
C VAL A 169 9.65 -26.73 -18.31
N PHE A 170 10.88 -26.22 -18.27
CA PHE A 170 11.16 -24.89 -17.76
C PHE A 170 10.64 -23.80 -18.71
N LYS A 171 10.79 -24.01 -20.03
CA LYS A 171 10.35 -23.07 -21.06
C LYS A 171 8.82 -22.87 -21.05
N ASP A 172 8.05 -23.96 -20.99
CA ASP A 172 6.58 -23.89 -20.94
C ASP A 172 6.07 -23.16 -19.69
N THR A 173 6.78 -23.28 -18.58
CA THR A 173 6.45 -22.58 -17.32
C THR A 173 6.69 -21.07 -17.44
N VAL A 174 7.77 -20.67 -18.11
CA VAL A 174 8.10 -19.25 -18.35
C VAL A 174 7.10 -18.63 -19.32
N ASP A 175 6.78 -19.32 -20.42
CA ASP A 175 5.81 -18.84 -21.41
C ASP A 175 4.42 -18.66 -20.78
N THR A 176 3.99 -19.61 -19.94
CA THR A 176 2.72 -19.50 -19.19
C THR A 176 2.69 -18.30 -18.25
N ARG A 177 3.83 -18.00 -17.59
CA ARG A 177 3.94 -16.83 -16.71
C ARG A 177 3.94 -15.53 -17.51
N MET A 178 4.56 -15.51 -18.68
CA MET A 178 4.59 -14.35 -19.57
C MET A 178 3.18 -13.99 -20.06
N THR A 179 2.40 -14.97 -20.52
CA THR A 179 1.02 -14.73 -20.96
C THR A 179 0.14 -14.20 -19.83
N LYS A 180 0.34 -14.66 -18.59
CA LYS A 180 -0.39 -14.13 -17.42
C LYS A 180 -0.04 -12.66 -17.14
N ILE A 181 1.22 -12.27 -17.33
CA ILE A 181 1.67 -10.88 -17.17
C ILE A 181 1.05 -9.99 -18.25
N GLU A 182 1.00 -10.44 -19.50
CA GLU A 182 0.36 -9.70 -20.58
C GLU A 182 -1.13 -9.48 -20.31
N GLN A 183 -1.82 -10.51 -19.80
CA GLN A 183 -3.23 -10.41 -19.43
C GLN A 183 -3.49 -9.44 -18.28
N THR A 184 -2.64 -9.41 -17.26
CA THR A 184 -2.80 -8.47 -16.13
C THR A 184 -2.54 -7.03 -16.55
N LEU A 185 -1.56 -6.80 -17.43
CA LEU A 185 -1.28 -5.48 -17.99
C LEU A 185 -2.46 -4.97 -18.83
N GLU A 186 -3.06 -5.82 -19.66
CA GLU A 186 -4.24 -5.46 -20.46
C GLU A 186 -5.45 -5.12 -19.56
N GLN A 187 -5.68 -5.91 -18.50
CA GLN A 187 -6.73 -5.62 -17.52
C GLN A 187 -6.50 -4.31 -16.77
N LEU A 188 -5.25 -4.00 -16.42
CA LEU A 188 -4.89 -2.75 -15.77
C LEU A 188 -5.15 -1.56 -16.71
N HIS A 189 -4.76 -1.68 -17.98
CA HIS A 189 -5.00 -0.63 -18.97
C HIS A 189 -6.50 -0.38 -19.15
N LYS A 190 -7.30 -1.43 -19.28
CA LYS A 190 -8.77 -1.32 -19.39
C LYS A 190 -9.42 -0.72 -18.14
N THR A 191 -8.91 -1.02 -16.94
CA THR A 191 -9.44 -0.39 -15.71
C THR A 191 -9.06 1.08 -15.64
N MET A 192 -7.85 1.46 -16.05
CA MET A 192 -7.41 2.84 -16.11
C MET A 192 -8.24 3.67 -17.11
N GLU A 193 -8.50 3.15 -18.31
CA GLU A 193 -9.39 3.78 -19.30
C GLU A 193 -10.82 3.95 -18.76
N LYS A 194 -11.36 2.94 -18.08
CA LYS A 194 -12.69 3.02 -17.47
C LYS A 194 -12.75 4.04 -16.33
N ILE A 195 -11.65 4.26 -15.63
CA ILE A 195 -11.54 5.28 -14.59
C ILE A 195 -11.47 6.67 -15.25
N LEU A 196 -10.63 6.85 -16.26
CA LEU A 196 -10.52 8.12 -17.00
C LEU A 196 -11.86 8.53 -17.64
N ALA A 197 -12.57 7.59 -18.27
CA ALA A 197 -13.90 7.83 -18.84
C ALA A 197 -14.92 8.28 -17.77
N LYS A 198 -14.86 7.71 -16.56
CA LYS A 198 -15.72 8.11 -15.44
C LYS A 198 -15.42 9.51 -14.91
N PHE A 199 -14.19 10.00 -15.07
CA PHE A 199 -13.82 11.36 -14.68
C PHE A 199 -14.13 12.39 -15.77
N SER A 200 -14.10 12.02 -17.05
CA SER A 200 -14.52 12.92 -18.14
C SER A 200 -16.03 13.19 -18.19
N ASP A 201 -16.87 12.24 -17.74
CA ASP A 201 -18.33 12.46 -17.67
C ASP A 201 -18.75 13.40 -16.53
N THR A 202 -17.86 13.74 -15.59
CA THR A 202 -18.15 14.66 -14.47
C THR A 202 -17.86 16.13 -14.75
N GLU A 203 -17.39 16.49 -15.96
CA GLU A 203 -17.00 17.87 -16.32
C GLU A 203 -17.78 18.45 -17.51
N THR A 204 -19.03 17.99 -17.74
CA THR A 204 -19.95 18.64 -18.68
C THR A 204 -21.30 18.94 -18.04
N ARG A 205 -21.32 19.88 -17.08
CA ARG A 205 -22.55 20.64 -16.78
C ARG A 205 -22.61 21.78 -17.80
N PRO A 206 -23.67 21.90 -18.63
CA PRO A 206 -23.76 22.98 -19.60
C PRO A 206 -23.81 24.32 -18.86
N ALA A 207 -22.93 25.23 -19.26
CA ALA A 207 -23.03 26.64 -18.93
C ALA A 207 -24.39 27.15 -19.46
N GLU A 208 -25.20 27.71 -18.57
CA GLU A 208 -26.41 28.43 -18.98
C GLU A 208 -26.02 29.61 -19.89
N PRO A 209 -26.76 29.84 -20.98
CA PRO A 209 -26.53 30.98 -21.84
C PRO A 209 -26.98 32.26 -21.13
N ILE A 210 -25.99 33.09 -20.81
CA ILE A 210 -26.16 34.52 -20.57
C ILE A 210 -26.73 35.16 -21.84
N ALA A 211 -28.05 35.32 -21.88
CA ALA A 211 -28.71 36.16 -22.86
C ALA A 211 -28.80 37.59 -22.30
N SER A 212 -27.97 38.44 -22.90
CA SER A 212 -27.90 39.89 -22.76
C SER A 212 -29.26 40.57 -22.86
N SER A 213 -29.52 41.52 -21.96
CA SER A 213 -30.37 42.67 -22.28
C SER A 213 -29.47 43.89 -22.47
N THR A 214 -29.45 44.30 -23.74
CA THR A 214 -28.78 45.43 -24.38
C THR A 214 -29.13 46.78 -23.76
N THR A 215 -28.08 47.56 -23.52
CA THR A 215 -27.90 48.99 -23.80
C THR A 215 -29.14 49.87 -24.00
N GLN A 216 -29.34 50.83 -23.09
CA GLN A 216 -29.64 52.22 -23.44
C GLN A 216 -28.88 53.16 -22.50
N HIS A 217 -27.66 53.54 -22.91
CA HIS A 217 -27.04 54.79 -22.51
C HIS A 217 -27.36 55.78 -23.62
N ALA A 218 -28.20 56.76 -23.33
CA ALA A 218 -28.32 57.97 -24.13
C ALA A 218 -27.55 59.08 -23.39
N ASP A 219 -26.54 59.58 -24.08
CA ASP A 219 -26.00 60.94 -24.08
C ASP A 219 -26.57 61.95 -23.07
N SER A 220 -25.68 62.52 -22.26
CA SER A 220 -25.32 63.95 -22.37
C SER A 220 -24.23 64.28 -21.36
N ALA A 221 -23.02 64.51 -21.87
CA ALA A 221 -21.98 65.29 -21.22
C ALA A 221 -21.92 66.68 -21.89
N LEU A 222 -21.33 67.64 -21.16
CA LEU A 222 -21.14 69.08 -21.42
C LEU A 222 -22.26 69.92 -20.77
N GLU A 223 -21.99 70.96 -19.98
CA GLU A 223 -20.85 71.87 -20.05
C GLU A 223 -20.67 72.67 -18.76
N ASN A 224 -19.48 73.26 -18.64
CA ASN A 224 -19.01 74.20 -17.64
C ASN A 224 -19.90 75.44 -17.43
N LYS A 225 -19.75 76.01 -16.21
CA LYS A 225 -20.12 77.34 -15.70
C LYS A 225 -21.55 77.54 -15.18
#